data_AF-A0A4Y2P0T5-F1
#
_entry.id   AF-A0A4Y2P0T5-F1
#
_cell.length_a   1.000
_cell.length_b   1.000
_cell.length_c   1.000
_cell.angle_alpha   90.00
_cell.angle_beta   90.00
_cell.angle_gamma   90.00
#
_symmetry.space_group_name_H-M   'P 1'
#
loop_
_entity.id
_entity.type
_entity.pdbx_description
1 polymer ?
#
loop_
_entity_poly.entity_id
_entity_poly.type
_entity_poly.pdbx_seq_one_letter_code
_entity_poly.pdbx_strand_id
1 'polypeptide(L)'
;MVDETSIKKHIDWNKDKFIGYVDFGTGLDDDQLPVATEAYTFMLNCVNGNWKVPIGHFLINGLTAQERANIIQECLKNVHETGIEVVSLTFDGTSTNLSTAQYLDASINASNLVTSFKHPISGNDVHIILDPCHDKIGQKYLGL
;
A
#
# COMPACT_ATOMS: atom_id res chain seq x y z
N MET A 1 2.87 -6.66 -0.58
CA MET A 1 1.87 -6.33 -1.61
C MET A 1 0.93 -5.30 -1.03
N VAL A 2 0.57 -4.30 -1.82
CA VAL A 2 -0.37 -3.25 -1.44
C VAL A 2 -1.41 -3.06 -2.53
N ASP A 3 -2.66 -2.86 -2.14
CA ASP A 3 -3.78 -2.65 -3.06
C ASP A 3 -4.83 -1.70 -2.46
N GLU A 4 -5.58 -1.03 -3.32
CA GLU A 4 -6.66 -0.12 -2.95
C GLU A 4 -8.00 -0.67 -3.46
N THR A 5 -8.94 -0.91 -2.55
CA THR A 5 -10.26 -1.46 -2.91
C THR A 5 -11.35 -0.48 -2.56
N SER A 6 -12.22 -0.15 -3.51
CA SER A 6 -13.40 0.68 -3.24
C SER A 6 -14.36 -0.02 -2.28
N ILE A 7 -14.85 0.70 -1.28
CA ILE A 7 -15.84 0.24 -0.32
C ILE A 7 -17.11 1.09 -0.42
N LYS A 8 -18.24 0.51 -0.02
CA LYS A 8 -19.51 1.25 0.03
C LYS A 8 -19.47 2.23 1.19
N LYS A 9 -19.73 3.51 0.91
CA LYS A 9 -19.97 4.53 1.93
C LYS A 9 -21.11 4.08 2.85
N HIS A 10 -20.79 3.80 4.10
CA HIS A 10 -21.76 3.38 5.09
C HIS A 10 -21.24 3.69 6.47
N ILE A 11 -22.09 4.30 7.30
CA ILE A 11 -21.81 4.50 8.72
C ILE A 11 -22.70 3.53 9.47
N ASP A 12 -22.11 2.82 10.43
CA ASP A 12 -22.83 1.89 11.31
C ASP A 12 -22.47 2.16 12.78
N TRP A 13 -23.35 1.81 13.71
CA TRP A 13 -23.10 1.94 15.14
C TRP A 13 -22.64 0.61 15.72
N ASN A 14 -21.36 0.48 16.03
CA ASN A 14 -20.80 -0.72 16.67
C ASN A 14 -20.80 -0.58 18.20
N LYS A 15 -21.99 -0.56 18.80
CA LYS A 15 -22.31 -0.56 20.26
C LYS A 15 -21.72 0.59 21.10
N ASP A 16 -20.47 0.95 20.87
CA ASP A 16 -19.67 1.91 21.61
C ASP A 16 -19.28 3.12 20.74
N LYS A 17 -19.15 2.93 19.41
CA LYS A 17 -18.74 4.00 18.48
C LYS A 17 -19.37 3.86 17.10
N PHE A 18 -19.41 4.98 16.37
CA PHE A 18 -19.70 4.94 14.93
C PHE A 18 -18.49 4.44 14.15
N ILE A 19 -18.72 3.60 13.15
CA ILE A 19 -17.71 3.05 12.25
C ILE A 19 -18.04 3.41 10.80
N GLY A 20 -17.03 3.36 9.92
CA GLY A 20 -17.19 3.68 8.50
C GLY A 20 -16.60 5.04 8.09
N TYR A 21 -15.96 5.74 9.01
CA TYR A 21 -15.14 6.90 8.74
C TYR A 21 -13.71 6.53 8.35
N VAL A 22 -12.95 7.51 7.85
CA VAL A 22 -11.50 7.39 7.65
C VAL A 22 -10.84 6.93 8.96
N ASP A 23 -10.00 5.90 8.87
CA ASP A 23 -9.32 5.30 10.01
C ASP A 23 -7.91 4.87 9.60
N PHE A 24 -6.92 5.52 10.22
CA PHE A 24 -5.49 5.22 10.03
C PHE A 24 -4.89 4.31 11.12
N GLY A 25 -5.72 3.76 12.02
CA GLY A 25 -5.26 2.93 13.13
C GLY A 25 -4.57 3.71 14.25
N THR A 26 -4.73 5.04 14.30
CA THR A 26 -4.11 5.92 15.30
C THR A 26 -4.90 6.02 16.60
N GLY A 27 -6.09 5.39 16.67
CA GLY A 27 -7.00 5.50 17.80
C GLY A 27 -7.75 6.84 17.87
N LEU A 28 -7.66 7.68 16.82
CA LEU A 28 -8.51 8.86 16.68
C LEU A 28 -9.93 8.43 16.35
N ASP A 29 -10.84 8.64 17.29
CA ASP A 29 -12.27 8.38 17.16
C ASP A 29 -12.98 9.74 17.05
N ASP A 30 -13.19 10.20 15.82
CA ASP A 30 -13.83 11.49 15.54
C ASP A 30 -14.89 11.32 14.44
N ASP A 31 -16.15 11.43 14.84
CA ASP A 31 -17.32 11.33 13.95
C ASP A 31 -17.41 12.50 12.94
N GLN A 32 -16.51 13.49 13.03
CA GLN A 32 -16.35 14.55 12.03
C GLN A 32 -15.42 14.17 10.87
N LEU A 33 -14.75 13.01 10.96
CA LEU A 33 -13.92 12.52 9.86
C LEU A 33 -14.78 12.22 8.62
N PRO A 34 -14.20 12.31 7.41
CA PRO A 34 -14.91 11.92 6.20
C PRO A 34 -15.32 10.45 6.24
N VAL A 35 -16.47 10.13 5.64
CA VAL A 35 -16.87 8.73 5.40
C VAL A 35 -15.85 8.09 4.45
N ALA A 36 -15.37 6.89 4.79
CA ALA A 36 -14.41 6.18 3.97
C ALA A 36 -15.04 5.70 2.65
N THR A 37 -14.23 5.73 1.59
CA THR A 37 -14.60 5.34 0.24
C THR A 37 -13.74 4.22 -0.31
N GLU A 38 -12.54 4.03 0.25
CA GLU A 38 -11.63 2.95 -0.11
C GLU A 38 -11.01 2.31 1.14
N ALA A 39 -10.52 1.09 0.98
CA ALA A 39 -9.66 0.41 1.93
C ALA A 39 -8.28 0.21 1.30
N TYR A 40 -7.24 0.77 1.92
CA TYR A 40 -5.85 0.61 1.50
C TYR A 40 -5.20 -0.53 2.28
N THR A 41 -4.96 -1.66 1.61
CA THR A 41 -4.68 -2.95 2.26
C THR A 41 -3.27 -3.43 2.00
N PHE A 42 -2.64 -3.99 3.03
CA PHE A 42 -1.27 -4.48 3.01
C PHE A 42 -1.22 -5.96 3.35
N MET A 43 -0.48 -6.72 2.55
CA MET A 43 -0.27 -8.15 2.74
C MET A 43 1.20 -8.51 2.57
N LEU A 44 1.74 -9.28 3.53
CA LEU A 44 3.02 -9.96 3.37
C LEU A 44 2.80 -11.26 2.61
N ASN A 45 3.64 -11.47 1.60
CA ASN A 45 3.70 -12.71 0.85
C ASN A 45 5.10 -13.27 1.00
N CYS A 46 5.20 -14.47 1.54
CA CYS A 46 6.48 -15.11 1.78
C CYS A 46 7.09 -15.59 0.47
N VAL A 47 8.32 -15.17 0.17
CA VAL A 47 9.02 -15.55 -1.07
C VAL A 47 9.69 -16.92 -0.96
N ASN A 48 10.07 -17.33 0.26
CA ASN A 48 10.77 -18.58 0.55
C ASN A 48 9.88 -19.59 1.30
N GLY A 49 8.56 -19.39 1.26
CA GLY A 49 7.57 -20.25 1.91
C GLY A 49 6.21 -20.10 1.25
N ASN A 50 5.21 -20.81 1.76
CA ASN A 50 3.86 -20.79 1.21
C ASN A 50 2.85 -20.21 2.20
N TRP A 51 3.07 -18.96 2.60
CA TRP A 51 2.12 -18.24 3.45
C TRP A 51 1.97 -16.79 3.02
N LYS A 52 0.77 -16.27 3.28
CA LYS A 52 0.38 -14.88 3.09
C LYS A 52 -0.38 -14.44 4.32
N VAL A 53 -0.13 -13.22 4.79
CA VAL A 53 -0.84 -12.67 5.94
C VAL A 53 -1.14 -11.18 5.71
N PRO A 54 -2.39 -10.73 5.91
CA PRO A 54 -2.68 -9.31 5.93
C PRO A 54 -2.01 -8.68 7.15
N ILE A 55 -1.31 -7.56 6.96
CA ILE A 55 -0.58 -6.88 8.04
C ILE A 55 -1.23 -5.54 8.44
N GLY A 56 -2.11 -5.01 7.61
CA GLY A 56 -2.80 -3.75 7.89
C GLY A 56 -3.81 -3.42 6.81
N HIS A 57 -4.82 -2.66 7.21
CA HIS A 57 -5.73 -1.98 6.30
C HIS A 57 -6.05 -0.61 6.89
N PHE A 58 -6.25 0.36 6.02
CA PHE A 58 -6.58 1.73 6.39
C PHE A 58 -7.84 2.14 5.64
N LEU A 59 -8.84 2.65 6.36
CA LEU A 59 -10.04 3.20 5.76
C LEU A 59 -9.74 4.62 5.33
N ILE A 60 -9.87 4.92 4.04
CA ILE A 60 -9.44 6.19 3.45
C ILE A 60 -10.56 6.82 2.63
N ASN A 61 -10.42 8.12 2.37
CA ASN A 61 -11.26 8.86 1.43
C ASN A 61 -10.33 9.59 0.46
N GLY A 62 -9.68 8.79 -0.38
CA GLY A 62 -8.49 9.19 -1.11
C GLY A 62 -7.25 9.39 -0.23
N LEU A 63 -6.09 9.29 -0.86
CA LEU A 63 -4.80 9.69 -0.32
C LEU A 63 -4.02 10.41 -1.41
N THR A 64 -3.06 11.24 -1.01
CA THR A 64 -1.99 11.70 -1.88
C THR A 64 -0.95 10.59 -2.08
N ALA A 65 -0.13 10.69 -3.12
CA ALA A 65 0.97 9.76 -3.34
C ALA A 65 2.01 9.78 -2.19
N GLN A 66 2.24 10.96 -1.60
CA GLN A 66 3.13 11.12 -0.45
C GLN A 66 2.58 10.45 0.80
N GLU A 67 1.28 10.60 1.11
CA GLU A 67 0.66 9.93 2.25
C GLU A 67 0.73 8.40 2.11
N ARG A 68 0.50 7.86 0.89
CA ARG A 68 0.67 6.44 0.62
C ARG A 68 2.11 5.98 0.89
N ALA A 69 3.11 6.74 0.44
CA ALA A 69 4.51 6.44 0.67
C ALA A 69 4.85 6.43 2.17
N ASN A 70 4.32 7.39 2.94
CA ASN A 70 4.50 7.45 4.39
C ASN A 70 3.90 6.20 5.08
N ILE A 71 2.70 5.79 4.70
CA ILE A 71 2.06 4.57 5.24
C ILE A 71 2.88 3.32 4.88
N ILE A 72 3.37 3.22 3.63
CA ILE A 72 4.26 2.12 3.21
C ILE A 72 5.51 2.08 4.08
N GLN A 73 6.17 3.22 4.31
CA GLN A 73 7.36 3.26 5.15
C GLN A 73 7.06 2.84 6.59
N GLU A 74 5.90 3.22 7.14
CA GLU A 74 5.50 2.81 8.48
C GLU A 74 5.23 1.30 8.57
N CYS A 75 4.52 0.73 7.59
CA CYS A 75 4.36 -0.71 7.48
C CYS A 75 5.71 -1.45 7.41
N LEU A 76 6.69 -0.92 6.67
CA LEU A 76 8.03 -1.51 6.59
C LEU A 76 8.76 -1.49 7.95
N LYS A 77 8.68 -0.38 8.69
CA LYS A 77 9.26 -0.29 10.04
C LYS A 77 8.62 -1.33 10.98
N ASN A 78 7.30 -1.39 11.02
CA ASN A 78 6.57 -2.31 11.90
C ASN A 78 6.89 -3.78 11.59
N VAL A 79 7.00 -4.14 10.30
CA VAL A 79 7.39 -5.50 9.89
C VAL A 79 8.85 -5.80 10.24
N HIS A 80 9.74 -4.81 10.16
CA HIS A 80 11.14 -4.99 10.52
C HIS A 80 11.31 -5.37 12.00
N GLU A 81 10.48 -4.81 12.89
CA GLU A 81 10.50 -5.14 14.33
C GLU A 81 10.21 -6.63 14.61
N THR A 82 9.52 -7.33 13.71
CA THR A 82 9.25 -8.76 13.85
C THR A 82 10.40 -9.65 13.35
N GLY A 83 11.48 -9.05 12.84
CA GLY A 83 12.61 -9.76 12.22
C GLY A 83 12.34 -10.27 10.80
N ILE A 84 11.24 -9.87 10.17
CA ILE A 84 10.96 -10.21 8.77
C ILE A 84 11.71 -9.23 7.86
N GLU A 85 12.40 -9.77 6.86
CA GLU A 85 13.02 -8.97 5.81
C GLU A 85 12.07 -8.79 4.62
N VAL A 86 11.71 -7.54 4.33
CA VAL A 86 10.93 -7.20 3.14
C VAL A 86 11.87 -6.87 1.99
N VAL A 87 11.91 -7.75 0.99
CA VAL A 87 12.79 -7.62 -0.19
C VAL A 87 12.14 -6.91 -1.37
N SER A 88 10.80 -6.83 -1.39
CA SER A 88 10.07 -6.20 -2.50
C SER A 88 8.72 -5.65 -2.10
N LEU A 89 8.30 -4.58 -2.77
CA LEU A 89 6.97 -4.02 -2.76
C LEU A 89 6.27 -4.31 -4.09
N THR A 90 5.05 -4.85 -4.03
CA THR A 90 4.23 -5.16 -5.21
C THR A 90 2.94 -4.35 -5.18
N PHE A 91 2.61 -3.70 -6.29
CA PHE A 91 1.38 -2.93 -6.50
C PHE A 91 0.96 -2.93 -7.98
N ASP A 92 -0.23 -2.42 -8.30
CA ASP A 92 -0.70 -2.26 -9.69
C ASP A 92 -0.07 -1.07 -10.44
N GLY A 93 -0.10 -1.09 -11.77
CA GLY A 93 0.50 -0.05 -12.63
C GLY A 93 -0.25 1.29 -12.67
N THR A 94 -1.07 1.64 -11.68
CA THR A 94 -1.82 2.91 -11.69
C THR A 94 -0.89 4.12 -11.57
N SER A 95 -1.29 5.24 -12.18
CA SER A 95 -0.51 6.50 -12.12
C SER A 95 -0.23 6.95 -10.69
N THR A 96 -1.18 6.70 -9.78
CA THR A 96 -1.07 6.99 -8.35
C THR A 96 0.01 6.14 -7.67
N ASN A 97 0.07 4.84 -7.92
CA ASN A 97 1.10 3.96 -7.36
C ASN A 97 2.49 4.24 -7.97
N LEU A 98 2.55 4.56 -9.26
CA LEU A 98 3.77 5.03 -9.90
C LEU A 98 4.28 6.35 -9.29
N SER A 99 3.37 7.27 -8.95
CA SER A 99 3.73 8.51 -8.25
C SER A 99 4.17 8.25 -6.81
N THR A 100 3.55 7.27 -6.15
CA THR A 100 3.93 6.83 -4.79
C THR A 100 5.35 6.28 -4.76
N ALA A 101 5.76 5.53 -5.78
CA ALA A 101 7.14 5.07 -5.93
C ALA A 101 8.17 6.22 -5.95
N GLN A 102 7.83 7.35 -6.58
CA GLN A 102 8.71 8.52 -6.62
C GLN A 102 8.95 9.11 -5.23
N TYR A 103 7.92 9.12 -4.37
CA TYR A 103 8.06 9.53 -2.97
C TYR A 103 8.81 8.52 -2.10
N LEU A 104 9.07 7.32 -2.60
CA LEU A 104 9.97 6.35 -1.99
C LEU A 104 11.39 6.43 -2.56
N ASP A 105 11.71 7.40 -3.42
CA ASP A 105 12.99 7.50 -4.15
C ASP A 105 13.21 6.42 -5.22
N ALA A 106 12.12 5.83 -5.72
CA ALA A 106 12.14 4.91 -6.86
C ALA A 106 11.40 5.48 -8.07
N SER A 107 11.69 5.02 -9.28
CA SER A 107 11.08 5.52 -10.50
C SER A 107 10.94 4.40 -11.53
N ILE A 108 9.69 4.08 -11.89
CA ILE A 108 9.38 3.09 -12.94
C ILE A 108 9.15 3.77 -14.30
N ASN A 109 9.74 4.96 -14.50
CA ASN A 109 9.74 5.65 -15.78
C ASN A 109 10.85 5.09 -16.69
N ALA A 110 10.52 4.74 -17.93
CA ALA A 110 11.48 4.19 -18.90
C ALA A 110 12.71 5.09 -19.14
N SER A 111 12.58 6.41 -18.97
CA SER A 111 13.67 7.38 -19.13
C SER A 111 14.58 7.53 -17.90
N ASN A 112 14.12 7.11 -16.72
CA ASN A 112 14.85 7.21 -15.46
C ASN A 112 14.44 6.05 -14.56
N LEU A 113 14.92 4.84 -14.89
CA LEU A 113 14.51 3.62 -14.22
C LEU A 113 15.33 3.42 -12.94
N VAL A 114 14.68 3.56 -11.79
CA VAL A 114 15.19 3.25 -10.45
C VAL A 114 14.23 2.24 -9.83
N THR A 115 14.60 0.97 -9.84
CA THR A 115 13.70 -0.16 -9.54
C THR A 115 13.62 -0.53 -8.06
N SER A 116 14.33 0.20 -7.19
CA SER A 116 14.36 -0.07 -5.76
C SER A 116 14.51 1.20 -4.96
N PHE A 117 14.13 1.12 -3.69
CA PHE A 117 14.39 2.15 -2.70
C PHE A 117 14.98 1.54 -1.44
N LYS A 118 15.52 2.40 -0.56
CA LYS A 118 16.15 1.96 0.68
C LYS A 118 15.11 1.73 1.77
N HIS A 119 15.16 0.56 2.40
CA HIS A 119 14.36 0.26 3.57
C HIS A 119 14.64 1.27 4.70
N PRO A 120 13.62 1.84 5.36
CA PRO A 120 13.79 2.99 6.26
C PRO A 120 14.63 2.69 7.53
N ILE A 121 14.72 1.42 7.93
CA ILE A 121 15.54 0.99 9.09
C ILE A 121 16.84 0.30 8.67
N SER A 122 16.77 -0.85 7.99
CA SER A 122 17.95 -1.63 7.60
C SER A 122 18.82 -1.00 6.50
N GLY A 123 18.27 -0.11 5.66
CA GLY A 123 18.95 0.40 4.46
C GLY A 123 19.12 -0.64 3.35
N ASN A 124 18.54 -1.84 3.47
CA ASN A 124 18.52 -2.83 2.39
C ASN A 124 17.66 -2.34 1.23
N ASP A 125 17.92 -2.82 0.02
CA ASP A 125 17.09 -2.49 -1.13
C ASP A 125 15.74 -3.22 -1.07
N VAL A 126 14.66 -2.46 -1.27
CA VAL A 126 13.31 -2.96 -1.47
C VAL A 126 12.95 -2.74 -2.93
N HIS A 127 12.85 -3.82 -3.70
CA HIS A 127 12.56 -3.75 -5.13
C HIS A 127 11.07 -3.51 -5.41
N ILE A 128 10.76 -2.69 -6.41
CA ILE A 128 9.38 -2.47 -6.87
C ILE A 128 9.05 -3.49 -7.97
N ILE A 129 7.95 -4.18 -7.78
CA ILE A 129 7.39 -5.15 -8.74
C ILE A 129 5.99 -4.68 -9.12
N LEU A 130 5.73 -4.51 -10.41
CA LEU A 130 4.37 -4.26 -10.90
C LEU A 130 3.62 -5.57 -11.02
N ASP A 131 2.36 -5.58 -10.58
CA ASP A 131 1.45 -6.70 -10.81
C ASP A 131 0.97 -6.72 -12.28
N PRO A 132 1.39 -7.72 -13.08
CA PRO A 132 1.04 -7.79 -14.51
C PRO A 132 -0.44 -8.08 -14.75
N CYS A 133 -1.17 -8.63 -13.77
CA CYS A 133 -2.60 -8.92 -13.91
C CYS A 133 -3.47 -7.66 -13.99
N HIS A 134 -2.93 -6.50 -13.60
CA HIS A 134 -3.64 -5.21 -13.62
C HIS A 134 -3.00 -4.19 -14.58
N ASP A 135 -1.87 -4.53 -15.20
CA ASP A 135 -1.19 -3.67 -16.15
C ASP A 135 -1.79 -3.84 -17.57
N LYS A 136 -2.76 -3.00 -17.90
CA LYS A 136 -3.39 -2.95 -19.24
C LYS A 136 -2.39 -2.69 -20.36
N ILE A 137 -1.24 -2.06 -20.06
CA ILE A 137 -0.17 -1.81 -21.02
C ILE A 137 0.63 -3.10 -21.21
N GLY A 138 1.08 -3.73 -20.11
CA GLY A 138 1.76 -5.03 -20.14
C GLY A 138 0.97 -6.11 -20.87
N GLN A 139 -0.33 -6.25 -20.60
CA GLN A 139 -1.20 -7.24 -21.26
C GLN A 139 -1.31 -7.00 -22.77
N LYS A 140 -1.41 -5.74 -23.20
CA LYS A 140 -1.48 -5.38 -24.63
C LYS A 140 -0.20 -5.72 -25.40
N TYR A 141 0.97 -5.65 -24.75
CA TYR A 141 2.26 -5.93 -25.41
C TYR A 141 2.77 -7.36 -25.18
N LEU A 142 2.33 -8.05 -24.14
CA LEU A 142 2.74 -9.42 -23.80
C LEU A 142 1.76 -10.50 -24.29
N GLY A 143 0.60 -10.13 -24.84
CA GLY A 143 -0.34 -11.07 -25.45
C GLY A 143 -0.99 -12.04 -24.46
N LEU A 144 -1.18 -11.58 -23.21
CA LEU A 144 -1.93 -12.28 -22.17
C LEU A 144 -3.41 -11.88 -22.20
#